data_AF-A0A1J4VGP9-F1
#
_entry.id   AF-A0A1J4VGP9-F1
#
_cell.length_a   1.000
_cell.length_b   1.000
_cell.length_c   1.000
_cell.angle_alpha   90.00
_cell.angle_beta   90.00
_cell.angle_gamma   90.00
#
_symmetry.space_group_name_H-M   'P 1'
#
loop_
_entity.id
_entity.type
_entity.pdbx_description
1 polymer ?
#
loop_
_entity_poly.entity_id
_entity_poly.type
_entity_poly.pdbx_seq_one_letter_code
_entity_poly.pdbx_strand_id
1 'polypeptide(L)'
;MKGFTLIETVIGIVVIGIIALGLFATFTGVFTNAVRDEVVTVATSLAKGEMERVTRLSFASVVDQNRGTPVSFGGNFTNYSWQIRVDAVPVGIANDPGMTNYKQVESRVTNAFVGDISLKTIVTNN
;
A
#
# COMPACT_ATOMS: atom_id res chain seq x y z
N MET A 1 25.72 -55.02 -8.46
CA MET A 1 24.99 -53.75 -8.35
C MET A 1 23.95 -53.74 -9.46
N LYS A 2 22.65 -53.77 -9.14
CA LYS A 2 21.62 -53.64 -10.17
C LYS A 2 21.66 -52.19 -10.65
N GLY A 3 22.15 -51.97 -11.87
CA GLY A 3 22.19 -50.64 -12.48
C GLY A 3 20.77 -50.14 -12.70
N PHE A 4 20.56 -48.85 -12.49
CA PHE A 4 19.31 -48.15 -12.80
C PHE A 4 18.89 -48.47 -14.23
N THR A 5 17.65 -48.90 -14.43
CA THR A 5 17.13 -49.10 -15.78
C THR A 5 16.87 -47.75 -16.45
N LEU A 6 17.01 -47.68 -17.77
CA LEU A 6 16.76 -46.45 -18.54
C LEU A 6 15.38 -45.85 -18.23
N ILE A 7 14.38 -46.70 -18.01
CA ILE A 7 13.02 -46.28 -17.67
C ILE A 7 12.93 -45.64 -16.28
N GLU A 8 13.63 -46.16 -15.28
CA GLU A 8 13.68 -45.55 -13.94
C GLU A 8 14.39 -44.19 -13.98
N THR A 9 15.42 -44.02 -14.82
CA THR A 9 16.08 -42.71 -15.01
C THR A 9 15.15 -41.70 -15.66
N VAL A 10 14.41 -42.10 -16.70
CA VAL A 10 13.43 -41.22 -17.38
C VAL A 10 12.32 -40.83 -16.43
N ILE A 11 11.76 -41.79 -15.68
CA ILE A 11 10.72 -41.52 -14.67
C ILE A 11 11.27 -40.59 -13.59
N GLY A 12 12.50 -40.80 -13.12
CA GLY A 12 13.16 -39.93 -12.14
C GLY A 12 13.27 -38.48 -12.60
N ILE A 13 13.70 -38.24 -13.84
CA ILE A 13 13.79 -36.89 -14.41
C ILE A 13 12.41 -36.24 -14.52
N VAL A 14 11.39 -36.98 -14.94
CA VAL A 14 10.01 -36.48 -15.03
C VAL A 14 9.47 -36.08 -13.67
N VAL A 15 9.64 -36.93 -12.65
CA VAL A 15 9.19 -36.64 -11.28
C VAL A 15 9.91 -35.43 -10.70
N ILE A 16 11.23 -35.34 -10.87
CA ILE A 16 12.02 -34.17 -10.43
C ILE A 16 11.55 -32.91 -11.13
N GLY A 17 11.26 -32.97 -12.44
CA GLY A 17 10.74 -31.83 -13.20
C GLY A 17 9.42 -31.30 -12.66
N ILE A 18 8.47 -32.19 -12.36
CA ILE A 18 7.16 -31.81 -11.78
C ILE A 18 7.35 -31.16 -10.40
N ILE A 19 8.18 -31.76 -9.55
CA ILE A 19 8.47 -31.23 -8.21
C ILE A 19 9.13 -29.86 -8.29
N ALA A 20 10.11 -29.69 -9.19
CA ALA A 20 10.82 -28.43 -9.39
C ALA A 20 9.87 -27.29 -9.81
N LEU A 21 8.91 -27.55 -10.71
CA LEU A 21 7.93 -26.56 -11.12
C LEU A 21 7.03 -26.12 -9.95
N GLY A 22 6.58 -27.06 -9.11
CA GLY A 22 5.78 -26.75 -7.92
C GLY A 22 6.56 -25.91 -6.89
N LEU A 23 7.83 -26.24 -6.68
CA LEU A 23 8.73 -25.46 -5.83
C LEU A 23 8.95 -24.04 -6.36
N PHE A 24 9.21 -23.89 -7.66
CA PHE A 24 9.38 -22.58 -8.30
C PHE A 24 8.13 -21.71 -8.15
N ALA A 25 6.95 -22.27 -8.44
CA ALA A 25 5.69 -21.54 -8.30
C ALA A 25 5.46 -21.05 -6.86
N THR A 26 5.74 -21.91 -5.88
CA THR A 26 5.63 -21.56 -4.46
C THR A 26 6.62 -20.47 -4.06
N PHE A 27 7.88 -20.59 -4.51
CA PHE A 27 8.92 -19.61 -4.23
C PHE A 27 8.59 -18.24 -4.81
N THR A 28 8.17 -18.18 -6.08
CA THR A 28 7.73 -16.94 -6.74
C THR A 28 6.52 -16.32 -6.02
N GLY A 29 5.56 -17.14 -5.59
CA GLY A 29 4.40 -16.69 -4.83
C GLY A 29 4.78 -16.05 -3.49
N VAL A 30 5.63 -16.71 -2.70
CA VAL A 30 6.11 -16.19 -1.42
C VAL A 30 6.89 -14.90 -1.60
N PHE A 31 7.79 -14.85 -2.59
CA PHE A 31 8.57 -13.66 -2.88
C PHE A 31 7.69 -12.47 -3.26
N THR A 32 6.72 -12.68 -4.15
CA THR A 32 5.80 -11.63 -4.59
C THR A 32 4.97 -11.09 -3.41
N ASN A 33 4.49 -11.97 -2.54
CA ASN A 33 3.73 -11.58 -1.35
C ASN A 33 4.61 -10.82 -0.35
N ALA A 34 5.84 -11.26 -0.10
CA ALA A 34 6.76 -10.57 0.79
C ALA A 34 7.06 -9.15 0.32
N VAL A 35 7.35 -8.97 -0.98
CA VAL A 35 7.55 -7.65 -1.58
C VAL A 35 6.27 -6.80 -1.46
N ARG A 36 5.09 -7.41 -1.67
CA ARG A 36 3.81 -6.70 -1.52
C ARG A 36 3.61 -6.18 -0.11
N ASP A 37 3.85 -7.03 0.89
CA ASP A 37 3.68 -6.68 2.30
C ASP A 37 4.66 -5.59 2.73
N GLU A 38 5.89 -5.63 2.22
CA GLU A 38 6.88 -4.56 2.42
C GLU A 38 6.38 -3.24 1.83
N VAL A 39 5.93 -3.23 0.57
CA VAL A 39 5.43 -2.02 -0.11
C VAL A 39 4.20 -1.44 0.61
N VAL A 40 3.27 -2.29 1.07
CA VAL A 40 2.11 -1.85 1.87
C VAL A 40 2.56 -1.23 3.19
N THR A 41 3.55 -1.84 3.86
CA THR A 41 4.07 -1.35 5.14
C THR A 41 4.73 0.02 4.96
N VAL A 42 5.55 0.20 3.92
CA VAL A 42 6.18 1.47 3.59
C VAL A 42 5.13 2.52 3.23
N ALA A 43 4.20 2.21 2.33
CA ALA A 43 3.12 3.13 1.95
C ALA A 43 2.28 3.57 3.16
N THR A 44 1.98 2.64 4.07
CA THR A 44 1.25 2.93 5.32
C THR A 44 2.07 3.84 6.24
N SER A 45 3.37 3.59 6.38
CA SER A 45 4.27 4.43 7.19
C SER A 45 4.34 5.85 6.63
N LEU A 46 4.49 6.00 5.31
CA LEU A 46 4.49 7.29 4.63
C LEU A 46 3.15 8.02 4.79
N ALA A 47 2.03 7.30 4.62
CA ALA A 47 0.69 7.87 4.79
C ALA A 47 0.46 8.36 6.23
N LYS A 48 0.96 7.61 7.24
CA LYS A 48 0.93 8.02 8.65
C LYS A 48 1.77 9.28 8.89
N GLY A 49 2.99 9.34 8.35
CA GLY A 49 3.83 10.53 8.47
C GLY A 49 3.17 11.79 7.93
N GLU A 50 2.56 11.71 6.74
CA GLU A 50 1.81 12.83 6.17
C GLU A 50 0.55 13.15 6.98
N MET A 51 -0.16 12.14 7.49
CA MET A 51 -1.32 12.35 8.36
C MET A 51 -0.94 13.06 9.66
N GLU A 52 0.15 12.66 10.30
CA GLU A 52 0.68 13.31 11.50
C GLU A 52 1.07 14.75 11.21
N ARG A 53 1.70 15.01 10.05
CA ARG A 53 2.06 16.38 9.63
C ARG A 53 0.81 17.25 9.51
N VAL A 54 -0.24 16.76 8.86
CA VAL A 54 -1.50 17.51 8.68
C VAL A 54 -2.23 17.69 10.01
N THR A 55 -2.24 16.68 10.87
CA THR A 55 -2.92 16.74 12.18
C THR A 55 -2.26 17.74 13.13
N ARG A 56 -0.97 18.06 12.94
CA ARG A 56 -0.28 19.12 13.69
C ARG A 56 -0.63 20.54 13.23
N LEU A 57 -1.30 20.70 12.09
CA LEU A 57 -1.71 22.00 11.59
C LEU A 57 -2.95 22.50 12.35
N SER A 58 -3.12 23.83 12.40
CA SER A 58 -4.37 24.41 12.88
C SER A 58 -5.52 24.05 11.94
N PHE A 59 -6.74 23.99 12.46
CA PHE A 59 -7.95 23.63 11.70
C PHE A 59 -8.10 24.43 10.38
N ALA A 60 -7.77 25.73 10.41
CA ALA A 60 -7.80 26.61 9.24
C ALA A 60 -6.75 26.25 8.18
N SER A 61 -5.61 25.71 8.60
CA SER A 61 -4.48 25.35 7.73
C SER A 61 -4.60 23.93 7.14
N VAL A 62 -5.53 23.13 7.66
CA VAL A 62 -5.88 21.82 7.09
C VAL A 62 -6.69 22.04 5.81
N VAL A 63 -6.02 21.89 4.67
CA VAL A 63 -6.55 22.07 3.31
C VAL A 63 -6.11 20.92 2.40
N ASP A 64 -6.81 20.76 1.28
CA ASP A 64 -6.43 19.82 0.21
C ASP A 64 -4.99 20.08 -0.27
N GLN A 65 -4.23 19.02 -0.51
CA GLN A 65 -2.90 19.09 -1.10
C GLN A 65 -2.76 18.01 -2.18
N ASN A 66 -2.35 18.40 -3.39
CA ASN A 66 -2.05 17.49 -4.48
C ASN A 66 -3.22 16.55 -4.89
N ARG A 67 -4.47 16.94 -4.58
CA ARG A 67 -5.68 16.12 -4.84
C ARG A 67 -5.85 15.71 -6.31
N GLY A 68 -5.54 16.61 -7.25
CA GLY A 68 -5.63 16.37 -8.69
C GLY A 68 -4.32 15.90 -9.34
N THR A 69 -3.19 16.12 -8.68
CA THR A 69 -1.87 15.79 -9.21
C THR A 69 -0.98 15.32 -8.06
N PRO A 70 -1.03 14.02 -7.70
CA PRO A 70 -0.20 13.46 -6.63
C PRO A 70 1.28 13.74 -6.88
N VAL A 71 2.00 14.06 -5.82
CA VAL A 71 3.43 14.40 -5.89
C VAL A 71 4.24 13.23 -5.36
N SER A 72 5.31 12.87 -6.05
CA SER A 72 6.21 11.81 -5.61
C SER A 72 6.95 12.19 -4.32
N PHE A 73 7.18 11.22 -3.44
CA PHE A 73 8.11 11.42 -2.33
C PHE A 73 9.55 11.56 -2.85
N GLY A 74 10.39 12.27 -2.10
CA GLY A 74 11.81 12.42 -2.42
C GLY A 74 12.66 11.19 -2.05
N GLY A 75 13.91 11.18 -2.50
CA GLY A 75 14.91 10.19 -2.10
C GLY A 75 14.56 8.76 -2.54
N ASN A 76 14.60 7.81 -1.60
CA ASN A 76 14.35 6.39 -1.88
C ASN A 76 12.87 6.04 -2.12
N PHE A 77 11.96 7.01 -2.02
CA PHE A 77 10.50 6.80 -2.10
C PHE A 77 9.87 7.40 -3.36
N THR A 78 10.64 7.68 -4.40
CA THR A 78 10.15 8.26 -5.68
C THR A 78 9.04 7.46 -6.34
N ASN A 79 8.97 6.15 -6.09
CA ASN A 79 7.92 5.25 -6.57
C ASN A 79 6.60 5.38 -5.79
N TYR A 80 6.57 6.18 -4.73
CA TYR A 80 5.38 6.49 -3.95
C TYR A 80 4.98 7.94 -4.23
N SER A 81 3.69 8.18 -4.40
CA SER A 81 3.15 9.53 -4.54
C SER A 81 2.12 9.79 -3.46
N TRP A 82 1.97 11.03 -3.01
CA TRP A 82 1.06 11.40 -1.94
C TRP A 82 0.09 12.49 -2.35
N GLN A 83 -1.05 12.48 -1.66
CA GLN A 83 -2.07 13.52 -1.71
C GLN A 83 -2.78 13.58 -0.36
N ILE A 84 -3.18 14.79 0.03
CA ILE A 84 -4.05 15.03 1.18
C ILE A 84 -5.39 15.48 0.63
N ARG A 85 -6.44 14.78 1.00
CA ARG A 85 -7.81 15.12 0.65
C ARG A 85 -8.56 15.59 1.88
N VAL A 86 -9.19 16.74 1.80
CA VAL A 86 -10.00 17.31 2.86
C VAL A 86 -11.43 17.40 2.37
N ASP A 87 -12.32 16.70 3.04
CA ASP A 87 -13.74 16.60 2.68
C ASP A 87 -14.62 16.83 3.91
N ALA A 88 -15.90 17.10 3.67
CA ALA A 88 -16.89 17.15 4.73
C ALA A 88 -16.99 15.79 5.41
N VAL A 89 -17.19 15.82 6.74
CA VAL A 89 -17.45 14.60 7.50
C VAL A 89 -18.78 13.98 7.02
N PRO A 90 -18.84 12.64 6.84
CA PRO A 90 -20.08 11.97 6.49
C PRO A 90 -21.20 12.27 7.47
N VAL A 91 -22.41 12.48 6.96
CA VAL A 91 -23.61 12.83 7.74
C VAL A 91 -23.96 11.83 8.85
N GLY A 92 -23.49 10.57 8.74
CA GLY A 92 -23.65 9.54 9.77
C GLY A 92 -22.75 9.73 11.00
N ILE A 93 -21.77 10.63 10.94
CA ILE A 93 -20.88 10.97 12.06
C ILE A 93 -21.16 12.39 12.54
N ALA A 94 -21.14 13.37 11.64
CA ALA A 94 -21.44 14.76 11.94
C ALA A 94 -22.04 15.45 10.71
N ASN A 95 -23.06 16.29 10.92
CA ASN A 95 -23.67 17.08 9.85
C ASN A 95 -23.03 18.48 9.80
N ASP A 96 -21.87 18.58 9.15
CA ASP A 96 -21.16 19.85 8.91
C ASP A 96 -20.68 19.93 7.45
N PRO A 97 -21.61 20.16 6.50
CA PRO A 97 -21.27 20.25 5.08
C PRO A 97 -20.38 21.47 4.77
N GLY A 98 -20.36 22.47 5.65
CA GLY A 98 -19.53 23.67 5.54
C GLY A 98 -18.09 23.47 6.00
N MET A 99 -17.74 22.31 6.58
CA MET A 99 -16.40 22.05 7.14
C MET A 99 -15.94 23.15 8.13
N THR A 100 -16.87 23.64 8.94
CA THR A 100 -16.67 24.79 9.85
C THR A 100 -16.18 24.35 11.23
N ASN A 101 -16.63 23.20 11.68
CA ASN A 101 -16.34 22.59 12.96
C ASN A 101 -15.59 21.26 12.80
N TYR A 102 -15.83 20.55 11.70
CA TYR A 102 -15.27 19.23 11.43
C TYR A 102 -14.79 19.11 9.99
N LYS A 103 -13.59 18.53 9.82
CA LYS A 103 -13.03 18.18 8.52
C LYS A 103 -12.61 16.72 8.54
N GLN A 104 -12.98 15.97 7.51
CA GLN A 104 -12.40 14.65 7.29
C GLN A 104 -11.14 14.82 6.45
N VAL A 105 -10.02 14.35 6.98
CA VAL A 105 -8.72 14.36 6.28
C VAL A 105 -8.40 12.94 5.85
N GLU A 106 -8.09 12.75 4.59
CA GLU A 106 -7.61 11.51 4.00
C GLU A 106 -6.18 11.72 3.48
N SER A 107 -5.22 11.00 4.08
CA SER A 107 -3.86 10.88 3.56
C SER A 107 -3.80 9.67 2.65
N ARG A 108 -3.57 9.89 1.36
CA ARG A 108 -3.51 8.82 0.36
C ARG A 108 -2.13 8.75 -0.26
N VAL A 109 -1.54 7.56 -0.20
CA VAL A 109 -0.25 7.22 -0.81
C VAL A 109 -0.46 6.17 -1.89
N THR A 110 0.03 6.46 -3.08
CA THR A 110 -0.11 5.63 -4.28
C THR A 110 1.24 5.00 -4.64
N ASN A 111 1.22 3.71 -4.98
CA ASN A 111 2.35 2.98 -5.54
C ASN A 111 1.88 2.03 -6.65
N ALA A 112 2.63 1.92 -7.75
CA ALA A 112 2.22 1.14 -8.92
C ALA A 112 2.02 -0.37 -8.62
N PHE A 113 2.69 -0.92 -7.60
CA PHE A 113 2.64 -2.34 -7.27
C PHE A 113 1.42 -2.72 -6.41
N VAL A 114 0.96 -1.83 -5.53
CA VAL A 114 -0.11 -2.11 -4.56
C VAL A 114 -1.36 -1.25 -4.74
N GLY A 115 -1.30 -0.22 -5.59
CA GLY A 115 -2.35 0.77 -5.76
C GLY A 115 -2.30 1.84 -4.66
N ASP A 116 -3.46 2.16 -4.11
CA ASP A 116 -3.63 3.27 -3.16
C ASP A 116 -3.86 2.77 -1.74
N ILE A 117 -3.07 3.31 -0.80
CA ILE A 117 -3.28 3.17 0.63
C ILE A 117 -3.78 4.51 1.16
N SER A 118 -4.94 4.50 1.82
CA SER A 118 -5.59 5.70 2.33
C SER A 118 -5.87 5.58 3.82
N LEU A 119 -5.49 6.60 4.58
CA LEU A 119 -5.77 6.73 6.01
C LEU A 119 -6.70 7.92 6.22
N LYS A 120 -7.75 7.75 7.02
CA LYS A 120 -8.75 8.80 7.29
C LYS A 120 -8.76 9.17 8.76
N THR A 121 -8.89 10.45 9.04
CA THR A 121 -9.11 10.98 10.39
C THR A 121 -10.07 12.17 10.35
N ILE A 122 -10.56 12.58 11.50
CA ILE A 122 -11.39 13.78 11.66
C ILE A 122 -10.61 14.80 12.46
N VAL A 123 -10.53 16.02 11.93
CA VAL A 123 -9.96 17.18 12.63
C VAL A 123 -11.11 18.07 13.08
N THR A 124 -11.04 18.53 14.32
CA THR A 124 -12.07 19.37 14.95
C THR A 124 -11.54 20.81 15.12
N ASN A 125 -12.44 21.77 15.02
CA ASN A 125 -12.16 23.17 15.36
C ASN A 125 -12.38 23.35 16.88
N ASN A 126 -11.30 23.25 17.67
CA ASN A 126 -11.31 23.55 19.10
C ASN A 126 -10.79 24.96 19.36
#